data_AF-L8EZZ5-F1
#
_entry.id   AF-L8EZZ5-F1
#
_cell.length_a   1.000
_cell.length_b   1.000
_cell.length_c   1.000
_cell.angle_alpha   90.00
_cell.angle_beta   90.00
_cell.angle_gamma   90.00
#
_symmetry.space_group_name_H-M   'P 1'
#
loop_
_entity.id
_entity.type
_entity.pdbx_description
1 polymer ?
#
loop_
_entity_poly.entity_id
_entity_poly.type
_entity_poly.pdbx_seq_one_letter_code
_entity_poly.pdbx_strand_id
1 'polypeptide(L)'
;MNDSTDTGPWNNPPERKKPLRRKRAEKLARRAGHWGRRLEQAREEGPDMVAAVTFDRLRGELDKLPQDARDRAYDDVTRALERVRETHAQ
;
A
#
# COMPACT_ATOMS: atom_id res chain seq x y z
N MET A 1 -46.58 -12.89 16.48
CA MET A 1 -46.17 -11.56 15.98
C MET A 1 -44.94 -11.16 16.76
N ASN A 2 -43.76 -11.42 16.20
CA ASN A 2 -42.48 -10.99 16.76
C ASN A 2 -42.07 -9.77 15.97
N ASP A 3 -42.09 -8.58 16.57
CA ASP A 3 -41.31 -7.48 16.03
C ASP A 3 -41.17 -6.30 16.99
N SER A 4 -40.06 -5.58 16.84
CA SER A 4 -39.86 -4.17 17.25
C SER A 4 -39.25 -3.86 18.63
N THR A 5 -38.23 -4.59 19.10
CA THR A 5 -37.35 -4.08 20.18
C THR A 5 -35.90 -3.82 19.75
N ASP A 6 -35.52 -4.10 18.50
CA ASP A 6 -34.11 -4.11 18.10
C ASP A 6 -33.57 -2.77 17.57
N THR A 7 -34.40 -1.74 17.46
CA THR A 7 -34.04 -0.42 16.89
C THR A 7 -34.00 0.71 17.90
N GLY A 8 -33.90 0.41 19.20
CA GLY A 8 -33.70 1.43 20.22
C GLY A 8 -32.32 2.11 20.09
N PRO A 9 -32.21 3.45 20.23
CA PRO A 9 -30.92 4.17 20.15
C PRO A 9 -29.91 3.75 21.24
N TRP A 10 -30.38 3.01 22.25
CA TRP A 10 -29.59 2.42 23.33
C TRP A 10 -29.05 1.02 23.00
N ASN A 11 -29.62 0.31 22.02
CA ASN A 11 -29.13 -1.01 21.59
C ASN A 11 -27.91 -0.90 20.67
N ASN A 12 -27.70 0.26 20.04
CA ASN A 12 -26.56 0.50 19.16
C ASN A 12 -25.85 1.83 19.52
N PRO A 13 -25.17 1.89 20.68
CA PRO A 13 -24.49 3.11 21.11
C PRO A 13 -23.46 3.54 20.06
N PRO A 14 -23.33 4.84 19.74
CA PRO A 14 -22.45 5.30 18.69
C PRO A 14 -21.00 4.92 18.99
N GLU A 15 -20.33 4.29 18.02
CA GLU A 15 -18.93 3.90 18.17
C GLU A 15 -18.06 5.13 18.52
N ARG A 16 -17.34 5.04 19.64
CA ARG A 16 -16.38 6.07 20.03
C ARG A 16 -15.37 6.30 18.90
N LYS A 17 -15.10 7.57 18.56
CA LYS A 17 -14.17 7.92 17.49
C LYS A 17 -12.82 7.19 17.70
N LYS A 18 -12.47 6.30 16.77
CA LYS A 18 -11.20 5.55 16.81
C LYS A 18 -9.99 6.49 16.97
N PRO A 19 -9.00 6.15 17.82
CA PRO A 19 -7.79 6.95 17.97
C PRO A 19 -7.06 7.17 16.63
N LEU A 20 -6.44 8.34 16.44
CA LEU A 20 -5.73 8.69 15.20
C LEU A 20 -4.67 7.65 14.79
N ARG A 21 -3.96 7.07 15.77
CA ARG A 21 -2.97 6.00 15.53
C ARG A 21 -3.61 4.77 14.89
N ARG A 22 -4.78 4.34 15.40
CA ARG A 22 -5.53 3.21 14.85
C ARG A 22 -6.02 3.50 13.44
N LYS A 23 -6.51 4.71 13.18
CA LYS A 23 -6.94 5.13 11.83
C LYS A 23 -5.77 5.12 10.83
N ARG A 24 -4.59 5.60 11.22
CA ARG A 24 -3.38 5.57 10.37
C ARG A 24 -2.93 4.13 10.09
N ALA A 25 -2.91 3.27 11.11
CA ALA A 25 -2.58 1.85 10.95
C ALA A 25 -3.56 1.14 10.02
N GLU A 26 -4.87 1.33 10.19
CA GLU A 26 -5.89 0.77 9.28
C GLU A 26 -5.71 1.27 7.84
N LYS A 27 -5.39 2.56 7.65
CA LYS A 27 -5.12 3.11 6.31
C LYS A 27 -3.90 2.46 5.67
N LEU A 28 -2.81 2.26 6.43
CA LEU A 28 -1.61 1.56 5.97
C LEU A 28 -1.92 0.10 5.61
N ALA A 29 -2.66 -0.60 6.47
CA ALA A 29 -3.07 -1.99 6.22
C ALA A 29 -3.92 -2.13 4.95
N ARG A 30 -4.90 -1.24 4.74
CA ARG A 30 -5.70 -1.22 3.50
C ARG A 30 -4.84 -0.99 2.27
N ARG A 31 -3.88 -0.07 2.36
CA ARG A 31 -2.95 0.23 1.27
C ARG A 31 -2.04 -0.96 0.96
N ALA A 32 -1.53 -1.63 2.00
CA ALA A 32 -0.75 -2.84 1.84
C ALA A 32 -1.58 -3.96 1.19
N GLY A 33 -2.82 -4.17 1.63
CA GLY A 33 -3.72 -5.18 1.04
C GLY A 33 -4.09 -4.90 -0.41
N HIS A 34 -4.30 -3.63 -0.78
CA HIS A 34 -4.52 -3.24 -2.18
C HIS A 34 -3.34 -3.62 -3.07
N TRP A 35 -2.12 -3.27 -2.66
CA TRP A 35 -0.92 -3.60 -3.43
C TRP A 35 -0.58 -5.08 -3.41
N GLY A 36 -0.89 -5.79 -2.31
CA GLY A 36 -0.76 -7.24 -2.23
C GLY A 36 -1.57 -7.93 -3.31
N ARG A 37 -2.86 -7.59 -3.45
CA ARG A 37 -3.73 -8.13 -4.52
C ARG A 37 -3.22 -7.80 -5.93
N ARG A 38 -2.76 -6.56 -6.14
CA ARG A 38 -2.19 -6.15 -7.44
C ARG A 38 -0.93 -6.94 -7.82
N LEU A 39 -0.07 -7.23 -6.84
CA LEU A 39 1.12 -8.04 -7.05
C LEU A 39 0.77 -9.51 -7.27
N GLU A 40 -0.26 -10.02 -6.60
CA GLU A 40 -0.77 -11.38 -6.79
C GLU A 40 -1.33 -11.57 -8.21
N GLN A 41 -2.16 -10.63 -8.69
CA GLN A 41 -2.62 -10.60 -10.08
C GLN A 41 -1.45 -10.53 -11.07
N ALA A 42 -0.48 -9.65 -10.82
CA ALA A 42 0.68 -9.51 -11.69
C ALA A 42 1.52 -10.79 -11.76
N ARG A 43 1.57 -11.60 -10.69
CA ARG A 43 2.27 -12.89 -10.69
C ARG A 43 1.62 -13.91 -11.63
N GLU A 44 0.29 -13.85 -11.81
CA GLU A 44 -0.42 -14.70 -12.77
C GLU A 44 -0.09 -14.32 -14.22
N GLU A 45 0.14 -13.02 -14.48
CA GLU A 45 0.48 -12.50 -15.81
C GLU A 45 1.95 -12.72 -16.17
N GLY A 46 2.85 -12.67 -15.19
CA GLY A 46 4.27 -13.00 -15.38
C GLY A 46 5.25 -12.01 -14.75
N PRO A 47 6.57 -12.29 -14.84
CA PRO A 47 7.59 -11.52 -14.14
C PRO A 47 7.66 -10.05 -14.58
N ASP A 48 7.44 -9.77 -15.86
CA ASP A 48 7.46 -8.40 -16.40
C ASP A 48 6.34 -7.54 -15.79
N MET A 49 5.17 -8.12 -15.57
CA MET A 49 4.07 -7.40 -14.93
C MET A 49 4.29 -7.20 -13.44
N VAL A 50 4.90 -8.17 -12.75
CA VAL A 50 5.31 -7.97 -11.35
C VAL A 50 6.29 -6.81 -11.24
N ALA A 51 7.26 -6.73 -12.15
CA ALA A 51 8.21 -5.62 -12.21
C ALA A 51 7.49 -4.29 -12.48
N ALA A 52 6.63 -4.23 -13.49
CA ALA A 52 5.87 -3.02 -13.83
C ALA A 52 5.04 -2.49 -12.65
N VAL A 53 4.26 -3.35 -11.99
CA VAL A 53 3.44 -2.97 -10.81
C VAL A 53 4.31 -2.49 -9.65
N THR A 54 5.47 -3.11 -9.46
CA THR A 54 6.41 -2.72 -8.40
C THR A 54 7.02 -1.34 -8.67
N PHE A 55 7.44 -1.08 -9.91
CA PHE A 55 7.98 0.23 -10.31
C PHE A 55 6.94 1.34 -10.32
N ASP A 56 5.71 1.06 -10.74
CA ASP A 56 4.62 2.04 -10.66
C ASP A 56 4.29 2.43 -9.22
N ARG A 57 4.27 1.44 -8.31
CA ARG A 57 4.10 1.71 -6.88
C ARG A 57 5.24 2.58 -6.35
N LEU A 58 6.49 2.27 -6.70
CA LEU A 58 7.66 3.01 -6.28
C LEU A 58 7.60 4.47 -6.77
N ARG A 59 7.34 4.68 -8.08
CA ARG A 59 7.20 6.01 -8.68
C ARG A 59 6.16 6.84 -7.93
N GLY A 60 4.98 6.27 -7.67
CA GLY A 60 3.92 6.98 -6.95
C GLY A 60 4.25 7.34 -5.49
N GLU A 61 5.25 6.72 -4.85
CA GLU A 61 5.77 7.19 -3.56
C GLU A 61 6.84 8.27 -3.74
N LEU A 62 7.72 8.13 -4.74
CA LEU A 62 8.76 9.12 -5.06
C LEU A 62 8.14 10.46 -5.45
N ASP A 63 7.06 10.46 -6.22
CA ASP A 63 6.36 11.68 -6.65
C ASP A 63 5.74 12.50 -5.51
N LYS A 64 5.60 11.91 -4.32
CA LYS A 64 5.10 12.61 -3.13
C LYS A 64 6.21 13.31 -2.34
N LEU A 65 7.46 13.01 -2.66
CA LEU A 65 8.59 13.62 -1.99
C LEU A 65 8.85 15.02 -2.55
N PRO A 66 9.38 15.95 -1.73
CA PRO A 66 9.96 17.19 -2.23
C PRO A 66 11.07 16.90 -3.23
N GLN A 67 11.29 17.80 -4.19
CA GLN A 67 12.22 17.60 -5.32
C GLN A 67 13.61 17.10 -4.87
N ASP A 68 14.26 17.80 -3.94
CA ASP A 68 15.61 17.42 -3.45
C ASP A 68 15.67 16.04 -2.76
N ALA A 69 14.54 15.56 -2.21
CA ALA A 69 14.44 14.24 -1.60
C ALA A 69 14.10 13.18 -2.65
N ARG A 70 13.30 13.54 -3.65
CA ARG A 70 12.93 12.69 -4.78
C ARG A 70 14.15 12.34 -5.62
N ASP A 71 14.98 13.32 -5.95
CA ASP A 71 16.16 13.12 -6.81
C ASP A 71 17.17 12.17 -6.14
N ARG A 72 17.48 12.40 -4.85
CA ARG A 72 18.31 11.48 -4.05
C ARG A 72 17.73 10.07 -3.98
N ALA A 73 16.42 9.95 -3.80
CA ALA A 73 15.77 8.65 -3.72
C ALA A 73 15.79 7.91 -5.08
N TYR A 74 15.73 8.61 -6.21
CA TYR A 74 15.92 8.02 -7.54
C TYR A 74 17.34 7.49 -7.72
N ASP A 75 18.36 8.24 -7.28
CA ASP A 75 19.75 7.80 -7.34
C ASP A 75 19.97 6.52 -6.52
N ASP A 76 19.43 6.48 -5.30
CA ASP A 76 19.53 5.30 -4.42
C ASP A 76 18.87 4.07 -5.03
N VAL A 77 17.68 4.24 -5.63
CA VAL A 77 16.97 3.17 -6.34
C VAL A 77 17.79 2.65 -7.52
N THR A 78 18.36 3.56 -8.32
CA THR A 78 19.15 3.20 -9.51
C THR A 78 20.37 2.39 -9.10
N ARG A 79 21.11 2.86 -8.09
CA ARG A 79 22.27 2.15 -7.55
C ARG A 79 21.91 0.76 -7.00
N ALA A 80 20.74 0.62 -6.36
CA ALA A 80 20.27 -0.68 -5.89
C ALA A 80 19.98 -1.64 -7.06
N LEU A 81 19.35 -1.16 -8.13
CA LEU A 81 19.08 -1.96 -9.33
C LEU A 81 20.36 -2.37 -10.05
N GLU A 82 21.34 -1.46 -10.14
CA GLU A 82 22.67 -1.76 -10.69
C GLU A 82 23.35 -2.88 -9.92
N ARG A 83 23.35 -2.82 -8.57
CA ARG A 83 23.93 -3.87 -7.74
C ARG A 83 23.24 -5.23 -7.95
N VAL A 84 21.91 -5.24 -8.06
CA VAL A 84 21.16 -6.48 -8.37
C VAL A 84 21.58 -7.01 -9.74
N ARG A 85 21.63 -6.15 -10.75
CA ARG A 85 22.08 -6.52 -12.11
C ARG A 85 23.50 -7.10 -12.09
N GLU A 86 24.45 -6.46 -11.42
CA GLU A 86 25.83 -6.93 -11.31
C GLU A 86 25.91 -8.30 -10.63
N THR A 87 25.12 -8.51 -9.57
CA THR A 87 25.08 -9.78 -8.83
C THR A 87 24.54 -10.93 -9.69
N HIS A 88 23.61 -10.66 -10.59
CA HIS A 88 22.97 -11.67 -11.44
C HIS A 88 23.53 -11.76 -12.87
N ALA A 89 24.52 -10.93 -13.21
CA ALA A 89 25.24 -10.99 -14.49
C ALA A 89 26.51 -11.86 -14.42
N GLN A 90 26.86 -12.36 -13.23
CA GLN A 90 27.92 -13.34 -12.96
C GLN A 90 27.38 -14.77 -13.01
#